data_AF-A0A7C3V7T2-F1
#
_entry.id   AF-A0A7C3V7T2-F1
#
_cell.length_a   1.000
_cell.length_b   1.000
_cell.length_c   1.000
_cell.angle_alpha   90.00
_cell.angle_beta   90.00
_cell.angle_gamma   90.00
#
_symmetry.space_group_name_H-M   'P 1'
#
loop_
_entity.id
_entity.type
_entity.pdbx_description
1 polymer ?
#
loop_
_entity_poly.entity_id
_entity_poly.type
_entity_poly.pdbx_seq_one_letter_code
_entity_poly.pdbx_strand_id
1 'polypeptide(L)'
;MSEEKIEDKPAVTEVKTEPAEKTEVKEEIKKEPVKEVEKKESASEKPKEEIILKRSYIIPLVKAYEKPKTARNKRAMNIIRAFAARHMKTKEENVKIGVKVSEAVNARGLRKPPKKIKVTLSKNKEGVVKCDLE
;
A
#
# COMPACT_ATOMS: atom_id res chain seq x y z
N MET A 1 -60.61 19.75 -2.14
CA MET A 1 -60.46 20.25 -0.75
C MET A 1 -59.20 19.63 -0.19
N SER A 2 -58.49 20.37 0.68
CA SER A 2 -57.16 20.06 1.23
C SER A 2 -56.04 19.85 0.17
N GLU A 3 -54.80 20.26 0.39
CA GLU A 3 -54.26 21.14 1.45
C GLU A 3 -53.07 21.94 0.88
N GLU A 4 -52.72 23.05 1.53
CA GLU A 4 -51.78 24.05 1.00
C GLU A 4 -50.31 23.65 1.18
N LYS A 5 -49.44 24.23 0.34
CA LYS A 5 -48.15 24.71 0.87
C LYS A 5 -47.72 26.01 0.21
N ILE A 6 -47.58 27.04 1.04
CA ILE A 6 -47.08 28.38 0.72
C ILE A 6 -45.56 28.40 0.91
N GLU A 7 -44.83 29.12 0.04
CA GLU A 7 -43.74 30.07 0.37
C GLU A 7 -43.08 30.62 -0.93
N ASP A 8 -42.37 31.75 -0.84
CA ASP A 8 -42.33 32.76 -1.91
C ASP A 8 -40.97 32.99 -2.64
N LYS A 9 -40.99 33.88 -3.65
CA LYS A 9 -39.87 34.32 -4.55
C LYS A 9 -39.07 35.52 -3.95
N PRO A 10 -38.03 36.15 -4.58
CA PRO A 10 -37.20 35.87 -5.79
C PRO A 10 -35.70 35.60 -5.38
N ALA A 11 -34.56 35.85 -6.07
CA ALA A 11 -34.07 36.47 -7.35
C ALA A 11 -32.73 35.75 -7.76
N VAL A 12 -31.96 35.92 -8.87
CA VAL A 12 -31.70 36.96 -9.92
C VAL A 12 -30.81 38.12 -9.40
N THR A 13 -29.63 38.50 -9.92
CA THR A 13 -29.17 38.86 -11.32
C THR A 13 -27.77 38.31 -11.76
N GLU A 14 -27.35 38.64 -13.01
CA GLU A 14 -26.14 38.19 -13.76
C GLU A 14 -24.91 39.15 -13.59
N VAL A 15 -23.72 39.08 -14.26
CA VAL A 15 -23.32 39.09 -15.70
C VAL A 15 -21.81 38.67 -15.89
N LYS A 16 -21.34 38.42 -17.14
CA LYS A 16 -19.95 38.03 -17.57
C LYS A 16 -18.96 39.21 -17.78
N THR A 17 -17.63 38.96 -17.75
CA THR A 17 -16.60 39.33 -18.79
C THR A 17 -15.16 38.84 -18.47
N GLU A 18 -14.27 38.83 -19.48
CA GLU A 18 -12.79 38.59 -19.45
C GLU A 18 -12.03 39.91 -19.83
N PRO A 19 -10.69 40.01 -20.10
CA PRO A 19 -9.47 39.22 -19.79
C PRO A 19 -8.24 40.08 -19.30
N ALA A 20 -7.01 39.51 -19.26
CA ALA A 20 -5.66 40.15 -19.20
C ALA A 20 -5.20 40.80 -17.85
N GLU A 21 -3.91 41.06 -17.53
CA GLU A 21 -2.61 40.79 -18.21
C GLU A 21 -1.45 40.40 -17.21
N LYS A 22 -0.17 40.52 -17.59
CA LYS A 22 1.04 39.94 -16.93
C LYS A 22 1.66 40.81 -15.81
N THR A 23 2.42 40.18 -14.90
CA THR A 23 3.82 40.59 -14.60
C THR A 23 4.59 39.49 -13.83
N GLU A 24 5.90 39.40 -14.05
CA GLU A 24 6.86 38.61 -13.25
C GLU A 24 7.67 39.54 -12.33
N VAL A 25 8.35 39.01 -11.30
CA VAL A 25 9.71 39.41 -10.87
C VAL A 25 10.25 38.46 -9.79
N LYS A 26 11.58 38.31 -9.71
CA LYS A 26 12.34 37.56 -8.68
C LYS A 26 13.13 38.55 -7.83
N GLU A 27 13.45 38.19 -6.57
CA GLU A 27 14.80 38.24 -5.94
C GLU A 27 14.65 37.90 -4.44
N GLU A 28 15.28 36.84 -3.93
CA GLU A 28 16.65 36.77 -3.37
C GLU A 28 16.82 37.44 -1.99
N ILE A 29 16.72 36.66 -0.90
CA ILE A 29 17.83 36.02 -0.15
C ILE A 29 18.60 36.96 0.78
N LYS A 30 18.47 36.71 2.10
CA LYS A 30 19.38 36.95 3.27
C LYS A 30 18.52 36.77 4.55
N LYS A 31 18.90 36.10 5.65
CA LYS A 31 20.14 35.44 6.13
C LYS A 31 19.72 34.30 7.10
N GLU A 32 20.19 33.06 6.95
CA GLU A 32 21.43 32.45 7.52
C GLU A 32 21.24 31.83 8.94
N PRO A 33 22.08 30.84 9.37
CA PRO A 33 21.49 29.58 9.88
C PRO A 33 22.04 29.08 11.26
N VAL A 34 22.04 27.75 11.45
CA VAL A 34 22.66 26.94 12.53
C VAL A 34 21.87 26.78 13.84
N LYS A 35 21.33 25.57 14.08
CA LYS A 35 21.59 24.74 15.29
C LYS A 35 20.93 23.36 15.27
N GLU A 36 21.70 22.39 14.79
CA GLU A 36 22.05 21.15 15.52
C GLU A 36 21.64 21.11 17.01
N VAL A 37 20.79 20.13 17.38
CA VAL A 37 20.73 19.46 18.71
C VAL A 37 20.18 18.04 18.50
N GLU A 38 20.82 17.01 19.05
CA GLU A 38 20.35 15.63 18.91
C GLU A 38 19.18 15.29 19.84
N LYS A 39 18.10 14.71 19.28
CA LYS A 39 17.21 13.71 19.91
C LYS A 39 16.13 13.24 18.90
N LYS A 40 15.87 11.94 18.70
CA LYS A 40 16.40 10.74 19.38
C LYS A 40 16.85 9.67 18.38
N GLU A 41 18.07 9.19 18.59
CA GLU A 41 18.42 7.80 18.30
C GLU A 41 17.73 6.89 19.34
N SER A 42 16.49 6.47 19.09
CA SER A 42 15.77 5.56 20.00
C SER A 42 14.80 4.62 19.27
N ALA A 43 15.32 3.86 18.29
CA ALA A 43 14.58 2.82 17.57
C ALA A 43 15.46 1.61 17.15
N SER A 44 16.68 1.52 17.69
CA SER A 44 17.64 0.43 17.46
C SER A 44 17.29 -0.82 18.26
N GLU A 45 16.74 -0.67 19.47
CA GLU A 45 16.02 -1.74 20.18
C GLU A 45 14.62 -1.96 19.59
N LYS A 46 14.59 -2.37 18.31
CA LYS A 46 13.52 -3.28 17.90
C LYS A 46 13.75 -4.57 18.70
N PRO A 47 12.76 -5.07 19.47
CA PRO A 47 12.92 -6.36 20.11
C PRO A 47 13.25 -7.38 19.02
N LYS A 48 14.26 -8.21 19.27
CA LYS A 48 14.56 -9.37 18.41
C LYS A 48 13.44 -10.38 18.61
N GLU A 49 12.30 -10.12 17.98
CA GLU A 49 11.14 -11.02 17.93
C GLU A 49 11.66 -12.44 17.66
N GLU A 50 11.50 -13.35 18.61
CA GLU A 50 12.08 -14.69 18.48
C GLU A 50 11.39 -15.47 17.36
N ILE A 51 12.06 -15.55 16.21
CA ILE A 51 11.64 -16.31 15.04
C ILE A 51 11.86 -17.80 15.36
N ILE A 52 10.80 -18.50 15.72
CA ILE A 52 10.84 -19.94 16.05
C ILE A 52 11.19 -20.76 14.81
N LEU A 53 10.63 -20.39 13.65
CA LEU A 53 10.77 -21.15 12.41
C LEU A 53 11.00 -20.20 11.23
N LYS A 54 12.07 -20.45 10.47
CA LYS A 54 12.40 -19.80 9.20
C LYS A 54 12.50 -20.87 8.10
N ARG A 55 11.85 -20.68 6.94
CA ARG A 55 11.90 -21.62 5.79
C ARG A 55 11.82 -20.86 4.47
N SER A 56 12.66 -21.19 3.50
CA SER A 56 12.55 -20.72 2.12
C SER A 56 11.68 -21.66 1.28
N TYR A 57 10.87 -21.11 0.38
CA TYR A 57 10.01 -21.86 -0.53
C TYR A 57 9.88 -21.18 -1.90
N ILE A 58 9.76 -21.98 -2.96
CA ILE A 58 9.34 -21.51 -4.29
C ILE A 58 7.82 -21.63 -4.37
N ILE A 59 7.12 -20.49 -4.36
CA ILE A 59 5.65 -20.43 -4.47
C ILE A 59 5.23 -20.43 -5.94
N PRO A 60 4.46 -21.42 -6.43
CA PRO A 60 3.94 -21.45 -7.79
C PRO A 60 2.67 -20.59 -7.92
N LEU A 61 2.78 -19.44 -8.58
CA LEU A 61 1.68 -18.50 -8.80
C LEU A 61 0.89 -18.79 -10.09
N VAL A 62 1.10 -19.95 -10.73
CA VAL A 62 0.45 -20.33 -12.00
C VAL A 62 -1.08 -20.23 -11.93
N LYS A 63 -1.69 -20.58 -10.78
CA LYS A 63 -3.14 -20.45 -10.52
C LYS A 63 -3.66 -19.00 -10.51
N ALA A 64 -2.79 -17.98 -10.62
CA ALA A 64 -3.20 -16.59 -10.85
C ALA A 64 -3.66 -16.35 -12.29
N TYR A 65 -3.15 -17.11 -13.27
CA TYR A 65 -3.45 -16.89 -14.70
C TYR A 65 -4.84 -17.37 -15.13
N GLU A 66 -5.44 -18.28 -14.35
CA GLU A 66 -6.85 -18.72 -14.42
C GLU A 66 -7.85 -17.55 -14.38
N LYS A 67 -7.52 -16.46 -13.67
CA LYS A 67 -8.39 -15.29 -13.52
C LYS A 67 -8.15 -14.24 -14.62
N PRO A 68 -9.16 -13.42 -14.96
CA PRO A 68 -9.03 -12.38 -15.99
C PRO A 68 -7.92 -11.38 -15.67
N LYS A 69 -7.34 -10.78 -16.72
CA LYS A 69 -6.10 -9.98 -16.66
C LYS A 69 -6.07 -8.91 -15.55
N THR A 70 -7.22 -8.32 -15.21
CA THR A 70 -7.39 -7.33 -14.12
C THR A 70 -7.24 -7.91 -12.72
N ALA A 71 -7.73 -9.14 -12.48
CA ALA A 71 -7.78 -9.76 -11.15
C ALA A 71 -6.55 -10.63 -10.81
N ARG A 72 -5.64 -10.85 -11.77
CA ARG A 72 -4.49 -11.78 -11.62
C ARG A 72 -3.61 -11.43 -10.43
N ASN A 73 -3.30 -10.16 -10.20
CA ASN A 73 -2.49 -9.75 -9.05
C ASN A 73 -3.17 -10.06 -7.71
N LYS A 74 -4.45 -9.68 -7.55
CA LYS A 74 -5.23 -10.00 -6.34
C LYS A 74 -5.28 -11.52 -6.07
N ARG A 75 -5.43 -12.33 -7.13
CA ARG A 75 -5.33 -13.80 -7.05
C ARG A 75 -3.93 -14.28 -6.65
N ALA A 76 -2.86 -13.67 -7.16
CA ALA A 76 -1.48 -14.00 -6.80
C ALA A 76 -1.17 -13.72 -5.32
N MET A 77 -1.57 -12.56 -4.80
CA MET A 77 -1.42 -12.23 -3.37
C MET A 77 -2.16 -13.23 -2.48
N ASN A 78 -3.40 -13.60 -2.83
CA ASN A 78 -4.16 -14.61 -2.10
C ASN A 78 -3.49 -15.99 -2.15
N ILE A 79 -2.88 -16.38 -3.28
CA ILE A 79 -2.11 -17.64 -3.37
C ILE A 79 -0.91 -17.62 -2.42
N ILE A 80 -0.22 -16.49 -2.25
CA ILE A 80 0.88 -16.36 -1.27
C ILE A 80 0.37 -16.51 0.16
N ARG A 81 -0.76 -15.89 0.52
CA ARG A 81 -1.38 -16.03 1.86
C ARG A 81 -1.77 -17.48 2.16
N ALA A 82 -2.52 -18.11 1.25
CA ALA A 82 -2.93 -19.50 1.37
C ALA A 82 -1.74 -20.47 1.44
N PHE A 83 -0.66 -20.18 0.68
CA PHE A 83 0.57 -20.95 0.74
C PHE A 83 1.25 -20.81 2.12
N ALA A 84 1.43 -19.60 2.64
CA ALA A 84 2.06 -19.38 3.94
C ALA A 84 1.24 -20.01 5.09
N ALA A 85 -0.08 -19.79 5.10
CA ALA A 85 -1.02 -20.39 6.04
C ALA A 85 -0.90 -21.93 6.10
N ARG A 86 -0.86 -22.58 4.93
CA ARG A 86 -0.75 -24.04 4.82
C ARG A 86 0.57 -24.61 5.35
N HIS A 87 1.71 -23.97 5.08
CA HIS A 87 3.03 -24.52 5.47
C HIS A 87 3.46 -24.14 6.89
N MET A 88 3.01 -23.00 7.42
CA MET A 88 3.33 -22.53 8.76
C MET A 88 2.25 -22.88 9.81
N LYS A 89 1.15 -23.52 9.37
CA LYS A 89 -0.03 -23.89 10.18
C LYS A 89 -0.59 -22.67 10.93
N THR A 90 -1.13 -21.71 10.18
CA THR A 90 -1.69 -20.45 10.68
C THR A 90 -2.93 -20.05 9.87
N LYS A 91 -3.80 -19.19 10.42
CA LYS A 91 -4.88 -18.54 9.66
C LYS A 91 -4.31 -17.58 8.61
N GLU A 92 -5.02 -17.34 7.51
CA GLU A 92 -4.59 -16.41 6.45
C GLU A 92 -4.51 -14.95 6.93
N GLU A 93 -5.35 -14.58 7.90
CA GLU A 93 -5.38 -13.26 8.56
C GLU A 93 -4.04 -12.90 9.23
N ASN A 94 -3.33 -13.90 9.76
CA ASN A 94 -2.07 -13.73 10.49
C ASN A 94 -0.84 -13.67 9.56
N VAL A 95 -1.03 -13.70 8.23
CA VAL A 95 0.05 -13.66 7.24
C VAL A 95 0.30 -12.23 6.76
N LYS A 96 1.38 -11.62 7.25
CA LYS A 96 1.84 -10.29 6.83
C LYS A 96 2.84 -10.44 5.67
N ILE A 97 2.45 -9.97 4.49
CA ILE A 97 3.31 -9.99 3.28
C ILE A 97 4.20 -8.74 3.31
N GLY A 98 5.51 -8.91 3.18
CA GLY A 98 6.46 -7.81 3.09
C GLY A 98 6.32 -7.00 1.79
N VAL A 99 6.68 -5.71 1.85
CA VAL A 99 6.55 -4.78 0.71
C VAL A 99 7.34 -5.30 -0.51
N LYS A 100 8.58 -5.75 -0.31
CA LYS A 100 9.44 -6.35 -1.35
C LYS A 100 8.80 -7.54 -2.10
N VAL A 101 8.06 -8.39 -1.39
CA VAL A 101 7.34 -9.52 -2.02
C VAL A 101 6.20 -9.00 -2.89
N SER A 102 5.49 -7.97 -2.41
CA SER A 102 4.38 -7.34 -3.15
C SER A 102 4.89 -6.61 -4.41
N GLU A 103 6.02 -5.92 -4.31
CA GLU A 103 6.72 -5.28 -5.42
C GLU A 103 7.22 -6.30 -6.44
N ALA A 104 7.85 -7.40 -6.01
CA ALA A 104 8.31 -8.47 -6.88
C ALA A 104 7.15 -9.15 -7.66
N VAL A 105 5.96 -9.27 -7.06
CA VAL A 105 4.75 -9.72 -7.77
C VAL A 105 4.25 -8.65 -8.76
N ASN A 106 4.38 -7.36 -8.42
CA ASN A 106 3.95 -6.23 -9.24
C ASN A 106 4.95 -5.80 -10.33
N ALA A 107 6.20 -6.28 -10.33
CA ALA A 107 7.31 -5.78 -11.14
C ALA A 107 7.10 -5.82 -12.67
N ARG A 108 6.07 -6.50 -13.16
CA ARG A 108 5.68 -6.57 -14.58
C ARG A 108 4.28 -5.94 -14.85
N GLY A 109 3.80 -5.16 -13.89
CA GLY A 109 2.47 -4.57 -13.84
C GLY A 109 1.36 -5.55 -13.42
N LEU A 110 0.25 -5.00 -12.93
CA LEU A 110 -0.92 -5.71 -12.36
C LEU A 110 -1.45 -6.89 -13.21
N ARG A 111 -1.25 -6.81 -14.53
CA ARG A 111 -1.76 -7.78 -15.52
C ARG A 111 -0.87 -9.02 -15.73
N LYS A 112 0.39 -9.02 -15.25
CA LYS A 112 1.42 -10.03 -15.56
C LYS A 112 2.25 -10.48 -14.33
N PRO A 113 1.64 -10.93 -13.22
CA PRO A 113 2.41 -11.42 -12.05
C PRO A 113 3.35 -12.58 -12.44
N PRO A 114 4.52 -12.74 -11.77
CA PRO A 114 5.47 -13.80 -12.07
C PRO A 114 4.86 -15.19 -11.86
N LYS A 115 5.29 -16.21 -12.64
CA LYS A 115 4.76 -17.59 -12.53
C LYS A 115 5.26 -18.36 -11.29
N LYS A 116 6.43 -17.99 -10.77
CA LYS A 116 7.08 -18.54 -9.58
C LYS A 116 7.73 -17.38 -8.82
N ILE A 117 7.79 -17.44 -7.50
CA ILE A 117 8.53 -16.50 -6.64
C ILE A 117 9.21 -17.26 -5.51
N LYS A 118 10.46 -16.93 -5.19
CA LYS A 118 11.14 -17.42 -3.99
C LYS A 118 10.78 -16.53 -2.81
N VAL A 119 10.38 -17.12 -1.68
CA VAL A 119 9.92 -16.39 -0.50
C VAL A 119 10.44 -17.10 0.74
N THR A 120 11.01 -16.33 1.66
CA THR A 120 11.34 -16.78 3.01
C THR A 120 10.16 -16.48 3.93
N LEU A 121 9.65 -17.52 4.59
CA LEU A 121 8.63 -17.42 5.63
C LEU A 121 9.30 -17.47 7.00
N SER A 122 8.99 -16.49 7.86
CA SER A 122 9.37 -16.48 9.27
C SER A 122 8.12 -16.48 10.16
N LYS A 123 8.14 -17.25 11.26
CA LYS A 123 7.03 -17.33 12.23
C LYS A 123 7.48 -16.93 13.63
N ASN A 124 6.74 -15.99 14.21
CA ASN A 124 6.97 -15.44 15.56
C ASN A 124 6.31 -16.29 16.65
N LYS A 125 6.68 -16.06 17.91
CA LYS A 125 5.96 -16.59 19.10
C LYS A 125 4.45 -16.33 19.08
N GLU A 126 4.04 -15.14 18.63
CA GLU A 126 2.62 -14.74 18.48
C GLU A 126 1.84 -15.51 17.38
N GLY A 127 2.50 -16.40 16.64
CA GLY A 127 1.88 -17.12 15.52
C GLY A 127 1.65 -16.27 14.26
N VAL A 128 2.07 -15.00 14.26
CA VAL A 128 2.17 -14.15 13.06
C VAL A 128 3.24 -14.70 12.13
N VAL A 129 2.98 -14.68 10.83
CA VAL A 129 3.93 -15.09 9.78
C VAL A 129 4.31 -13.87 8.93
N LYS A 130 5.60 -13.58 8.82
CA LYS A 130 6.15 -12.57 7.91
C LYS A 130 6.70 -13.25 6.65
N CYS A 131 6.33 -12.73 5.47
CA CYS A 131 6.79 -13.22 4.18
C CYS A 131 7.77 -12.22 3.56
N ASP A 132 9.04 -12.59 3.47
CA ASP A 132 10.11 -11.79 2.90
C ASP A 132 10.62 -12.37 1.57
N LEU A 133 11.19 -11.52 0.71
CA LEU A 133 11.78 -11.96 -0.54
C LEU A 133 13.14 -12.64 -0.25
N GLU A 134 13.43 -13.72 -0.98
CA GLU A 134 14.75 -14.38 -1.02
C GLU A 134 15.64 -13.76 -2.10
#